data_AF-A0A2E8AXS0-F1
#
_entry.id   AF-A0A2E8AXS0-F1
#
_cell.length_a   1.000
_cell.length_b   1.000
_cell.length_c   1.000
_cell.angle_alpha   90.00
_cell.angle_beta   90.00
_cell.angle_gamma   90.00
#
_symmetry.space_group_name_H-M   'P 1'
#
loop_
_entity.id
_entity.type
_entity.pdbx_description
1 polymer ?
#
loop_
_entity_poly.entity_id
_entity_poly.type
_entity_poly.pdbx_seq_one_letter_code
_entity_poly.pdbx_strand_id
1 'polypeptide(L)'
;MTQESSETWQDLDEAALTVLVACHSRGSLNCNELSELLTCKISDASLFERLQRAGLLEHLRGRYSVTQSGRELLDRVLEGIEQQITPDHPDYVRRHRREAPSIPFEANTVWAEAICINYRVDPQALRPIIPDVFDLDCCHGKSFISVTASRLKDFGISRVPNALRMNFYQCTYRAHVTYTDFRGRTMKGCYFVRCETNSQLMSLAANMLPEFRAHRCNTYPILMARHGGHLCLTVDTADDPGGNLVLVSDTSNPKSSMPDTSVFRSTEEARRLIVDFYDAFAYHPETNEVLILRIDRGDWNIRIIEPTDYYLGYFNNGPFHSENAELDSIFYFQDCPYRWLPLLKERIPHGRHAANPSG
;
A
#
# COMPACT_ATOMS: atom_id res chain seq x y z
N MET A 1 17.86 27.32 8.42
CA MET A 1 16.78 28.33 8.55
C MET A 1 16.01 28.38 7.25
N THR A 2 15.08 27.45 7.09
CA THR A 2 14.06 27.46 6.04
C THR A 2 12.75 27.58 6.79
N GLN A 3 12.06 28.68 6.53
CA GLN A 3 10.87 29.15 7.22
C GLN A 3 9.88 28.01 7.46
N GLU A 4 9.52 27.84 8.73
CA GLU A 4 8.24 27.29 9.15
C GLU A 4 7.16 27.92 8.28
N SER A 5 6.48 27.08 7.49
CA SER A 5 5.24 27.45 6.83
C SER A 5 4.23 27.79 7.91
N SER A 6 4.16 29.07 8.25
CA SER A 6 3.16 29.72 9.09
C SER A 6 1.81 29.00 8.98
N GLU A 7 1.39 28.38 10.08
CA GLU A 7 0.09 27.73 10.22
C GLU A 7 -1.02 28.76 9.98
N THR A 8 -1.52 28.82 8.75
CA THR A 8 -2.55 29.77 8.25
C THR A 8 -3.91 29.63 8.96
N TRP A 9 -3.96 28.75 9.96
CA TRP A 9 -5.11 28.26 10.69
C TRP A 9 -5.29 28.91 12.04
N GLN A 10 -4.19 29.19 12.72
CA GLN A 10 -4.20 29.87 14.02
C GLN A 10 -4.73 31.32 13.88
N ASP A 11 -4.73 31.86 12.66
CA ASP A 11 -5.20 33.21 12.33
C ASP A 11 -6.71 33.29 11.96
N LEU A 12 -7.40 32.15 11.88
CA LEU A 12 -8.84 32.12 11.60
C LEU A 12 -9.62 32.21 12.91
N ASP A 13 -10.26 33.36 13.10
CA ASP A 13 -11.22 33.54 14.20
C ASP A 13 -12.46 32.66 14.02
N GLU A 14 -13.22 32.52 15.12
CA GLU A 14 -14.45 31.71 15.15
C GLU A 14 -15.46 32.13 14.06
N ALA A 15 -15.52 33.42 13.71
CA ALA A 15 -16.43 33.93 12.69
C ALA A 15 -16.03 33.45 11.29
N ALA A 16 -14.74 33.45 10.97
CA ALA A 16 -14.20 32.96 9.72
C ALA A 16 -14.46 31.45 9.55
N LEU A 17 -14.20 30.67 10.59
CA LEU A 17 -14.49 29.23 10.64
C LEU A 17 -15.98 28.96 10.46
N THR A 18 -16.83 29.73 11.13
CA THR A 18 -18.28 29.56 11.09
C THR A 18 -18.84 29.82 9.68
N VAL A 19 -18.37 30.86 8.98
CA VAL A 19 -18.73 31.13 7.57
C VAL A 19 -18.31 29.98 6.66
N LEU A 20 -17.07 29.51 6.82
CA LEU A 20 -16.56 28.40 6.02
C LEU A 20 -17.38 27.11 6.25
N VAL A 21 -17.67 26.75 7.51
CA VAL A 21 -18.48 25.57 7.86
C VAL A 21 -19.91 25.68 7.30
N ALA A 22 -20.54 26.87 7.39
CA ALA A 22 -21.89 27.09 6.87
C ALA A 22 -21.94 26.91 5.34
N CYS A 23 -21.02 27.54 4.61
CA CYS A 23 -20.91 27.40 3.15
C CYS A 23 -20.49 25.98 2.72
N HIS A 24 -19.68 25.27 3.52
CA HIS A 24 -19.30 23.89 3.24
C HIS A 24 -20.50 22.93 3.38
N SER A 25 -21.24 23.06 4.49
CA SER A 25 -22.34 22.15 4.83
C SER A 25 -23.62 22.38 4.01
N ARG A 26 -23.93 23.63 3.65
CA ARG A 26 -25.18 24.00 2.97
C ARG A 26 -25.01 24.40 1.50
N GLY A 27 -23.78 24.36 0.99
CA GLY A 27 -23.45 24.82 -0.35
C GLY A 27 -23.36 26.34 -0.44
N SER A 28 -23.53 26.88 -1.64
CA SER A 28 -23.32 28.31 -1.89
C SER A 28 -24.40 29.16 -1.20
N LEU A 29 -24.02 30.12 -0.34
CA LEU A 29 -24.94 30.95 0.47
C LEU A 29 -24.78 32.44 0.16
N ASN A 30 -25.84 33.23 0.24
CA ASN A 30 -25.80 34.70 0.15
C ASN A 30 -25.67 35.36 1.53
N CYS A 31 -25.45 36.69 1.57
CA CYS A 31 -25.28 37.43 2.82
C CYS A 31 -26.47 37.31 3.78
N ASN A 32 -27.70 37.26 3.27
CA ASN A 32 -28.90 37.17 4.11
C ASN A 32 -29.00 35.77 4.74
N GLU A 33 -28.80 34.72 3.94
CA GLU A 33 -28.78 33.33 4.43
C GLU A 33 -27.68 33.14 5.49
N LEU A 34 -26.49 33.70 5.29
CA LEU A 34 -25.42 33.66 6.30
C LEU A 34 -25.76 34.45 7.57
N SER A 35 -26.40 35.62 7.42
CA SER A 35 -26.81 36.45 8.57
C SER A 35 -27.95 35.82 9.38
N GLU A 36 -28.82 35.03 8.75
CA GLU A 36 -29.87 34.27 9.44
C GLU A 36 -29.30 33.06 10.20
N LEU A 37 -28.26 32.43 9.66
CA LEU A 37 -27.66 31.23 10.25
C LEU A 37 -26.74 31.54 11.42
N LEU A 38 -26.05 32.68 11.38
CA LEU A 38 -24.93 32.97 12.24
C LEU A 38 -25.31 34.13 13.17
N THR A 39 -25.41 33.82 14.47
CA THR A 39 -25.77 34.78 15.53
C THR A 39 -24.63 35.75 15.86
N CYS A 40 -23.40 35.42 15.47
CA CYS A 40 -22.28 36.34 15.47
C CYS A 40 -22.62 37.51 14.53
N LYS A 41 -22.34 38.76 14.90
CA LYS A 41 -22.51 39.90 13.97
C LYS A 41 -21.53 39.77 12.81
N ILE A 42 -21.92 39.07 11.76
CA ILE A 42 -21.18 39.03 10.48
C ILE A 42 -21.50 40.33 9.74
N SER A 43 -21.13 41.44 10.35
CA SER A 43 -21.31 42.78 9.79
C SER A 43 -20.01 43.29 9.18
N ASP A 44 -18.95 42.49 9.22
CA ASP A 44 -17.63 42.89 8.80
C ASP A 44 -17.36 42.44 7.35
N ALA A 45 -17.51 43.35 6.41
CA ALA A 45 -17.14 43.13 5.02
C ALA A 45 -15.66 42.71 4.89
N SER A 46 -14.81 43.11 5.84
CA SER A 46 -13.40 42.73 5.86
C SER A 46 -13.19 41.22 6.10
N LEU A 47 -14.13 40.53 6.77
CA LEU A 47 -14.05 39.08 6.97
C LEU A 47 -14.14 38.33 5.64
N PHE A 48 -15.14 38.67 4.82
CA PHE A 48 -15.34 38.04 3.51
C PHE A 48 -14.19 38.37 2.56
N GLU A 49 -13.72 39.63 2.55
CA GLU A 49 -12.54 40.01 1.77
C GLU A 49 -11.30 39.24 2.19
N ARG A 50 -11.09 39.03 3.50
CA ARG A 50 -9.92 38.31 4.02
C ARG A 50 -9.97 36.82 3.64
N LEU A 51 -11.13 36.18 3.76
CA LEU A 51 -11.34 34.79 3.32
C LEU A 51 -11.14 34.62 1.80
N GLN A 52 -11.56 35.61 1.00
CA GLN A 52 -11.33 35.63 -0.44
C GLN A 52 -9.87 35.86 -0.81
N ARG A 53 -9.17 36.79 -0.14
CA ARG A 53 -7.73 37.04 -0.33
C ARG A 53 -6.90 35.81 0.05
N ALA A 54 -7.31 35.08 1.08
CA ALA A 54 -6.72 33.80 1.48
C ALA A 54 -7.07 32.65 0.50
N GLY A 55 -7.95 32.90 -0.48
CA GLY A 55 -8.37 31.90 -1.46
C GLY A 55 -9.25 30.79 -0.88
N LEU A 56 -9.88 31.00 0.28
CA LEU A 56 -10.70 29.99 0.99
C LEU A 56 -12.18 30.07 0.63
N LEU A 57 -12.61 31.25 0.17
CA LEU A 57 -13.99 31.54 -0.21
C LEU A 57 -13.98 32.19 -1.59
N GLU A 58 -14.90 31.79 -2.46
CA GLU A 58 -15.14 32.45 -3.74
C GLU A 58 -16.52 33.10 -3.71
N HIS A 59 -16.70 34.17 -4.48
CA HIS A 59 -17.98 34.85 -4.61
C HIS A 59 -18.38 34.93 -6.07
N LEU A 60 -19.50 34.29 -6.39
CA LEU A 60 -20.04 34.22 -7.74
C LEU A 60 -21.53 34.54 -7.72
N ARG A 61 -21.94 35.52 -8.53
CA ARG A 61 -23.36 35.92 -8.69
C ARG A 61 -24.09 36.21 -7.36
N GLY A 62 -23.42 36.87 -6.40
CA GLY A 62 -24.05 37.26 -5.14
C GLY A 62 -24.06 36.15 -4.07
N ARG A 63 -23.39 35.02 -4.31
CA ARG A 63 -23.31 33.90 -3.37
C ARG A 63 -21.86 33.50 -3.12
N TYR A 64 -21.59 33.04 -1.90
CA TYR A 64 -20.29 32.58 -1.44
C TYR A 64 -20.22 31.06 -1.42
N SER A 65 -19.16 30.49 -1.97
CA SER A 65 -18.84 29.06 -1.88
C SER A 65 -17.44 28.86 -1.31
N VAL A 66 -17.23 27.73 -0.64
CA VAL A 66 -15.91 27.33 -0.17
C VAL A 66 -15.12 26.78 -1.35
N THR A 67 -13.94 27.35 -1.59
CA THR A 67 -13.00 26.88 -2.62
C THR A 67 -12.41 25.52 -2.24
N GLN A 68 -11.65 24.89 -3.14
CA GLN A 68 -10.91 23.68 -2.80
C GLN A 68 -9.96 23.93 -1.61
N SER A 69 -9.20 25.02 -1.64
CA SER A 69 -8.29 25.39 -0.55
C SER A 69 -9.03 25.63 0.77
N GLY A 70 -10.24 26.20 0.73
CA GLY A 70 -11.09 26.37 1.91
C GLY A 70 -11.63 25.05 2.48
N ARG A 71 -11.85 24.05 1.63
CA ARG A 71 -12.25 22.70 2.07
C ARG A 71 -11.09 21.95 2.69
N GLU A 72 -9.94 21.94 2.01
CA GLU A 72 -8.67 21.38 2.52
C GLU A 72 -8.17 22.12 3.75
N LEU A 73 -8.56 23.39 3.86
CA LEU A 73 -8.58 24.09 5.11
C LEU A 73 -9.55 23.30 6.01
N LEU A 74 -10.85 23.61 6.11
CA LEU A 74 -11.80 23.00 7.06
C LEU A 74 -11.55 21.55 7.50
N ASP A 75 -11.23 20.65 6.56
CA ASP A 75 -10.82 19.28 6.83
C ASP A 75 -9.73 19.17 7.91
N ARG A 76 -8.63 19.95 7.88
CA ARG A 76 -7.57 19.86 8.93
C ARG A 76 -8.04 20.37 10.29
N VAL A 77 -9.02 21.27 10.35
CA VAL A 77 -9.61 21.72 11.64
C VAL A 77 -10.54 20.66 12.21
N LEU A 78 -11.28 19.95 11.36
CA LEU A 78 -12.21 18.89 11.77
C LEU A 78 -11.51 17.56 12.07
N GLU A 79 -10.34 17.30 11.45
CA GLU A 79 -9.56 16.05 11.55
C GLU A 79 -9.38 15.58 13.02
N GLY A 80 -9.09 16.48 13.96
CA GLY A 80 -8.88 16.12 15.37
C GLY A 80 -10.15 15.80 16.18
N ILE A 81 -11.29 16.40 15.82
CA ILE A 81 -12.56 16.26 16.54
C ILE A 81 -13.30 15.00 16.07
N GLU A 82 -13.37 14.78 14.76
CA GLU A 82 -14.13 13.66 14.18
C GLU A 82 -13.51 12.29 14.51
N GLN A 83 -12.16 12.22 14.60
CA GLN A 83 -11.44 11.02 15.05
C GLN A 83 -11.91 10.53 16.43
N GLN A 84 -12.25 11.44 17.33
CA GLN A 84 -12.61 11.11 18.71
C GLN A 84 -14.08 10.70 18.87
N ILE A 85 -14.95 11.14 17.97
CA ILE A 85 -16.41 11.05 18.14
C ILE A 85 -17.03 9.96 17.25
N THR A 86 -16.64 9.87 15.97
CA THR A 86 -17.26 8.92 15.02
C THR A 86 -16.30 8.48 13.90
N PRO A 87 -15.20 7.77 14.20
CA PRO A 87 -14.20 7.36 13.20
C PRO A 87 -14.72 6.39 12.13
N ASP A 88 -15.89 5.77 12.33
CA ASP A 88 -16.56 4.91 11.35
C ASP A 88 -17.70 5.57 10.58
N HIS A 89 -17.96 6.87 10.80
CA HIS A 89 -19.00 7.56 10.05
C HIS A 89 -18.69 7.54 8.55
N PRO A 90 -19.64 7.15 7.67
CA PRO A 90 -19.37 7.01 6.24
C PRO A 90 -18.78 8.25 5.58
N ASP A 91 -19.17 9.45 6.03
CA ASP A 91 -18.65 10.70 5.47
C ASP A 91 -17.20 10.95 5.89
N TYR A 92 -16.83 10.62 7.13
CA TYR A 92 -15.45 10.70 7.60
C TYR A 92 -14.57 9.69 6.85
N VAL A 93 -15.05 8.44 6.71
CA VAL A 93 -14.35 7.41 5.94
C VAL A 93 -14.15 7.85 4.49
N ARG A 94 -15.16 8.42 3.83
CA ARG A 94 -15.08 8.87 2.43
C ARG A 94 -14.10 10.02 2.21
N ARG A 95 -13.84 10.87 3.21
CA ARG A 95 -12.84 11.94 3.12
C ARG A 95 -11.41 11.39 3.09
N HIS A 96 -11.13 10.38 3.92
CA HIS A 96 -9.78 9.81 4.04
C HIS A 96 -9.53 8.65 3.10
N ARG A 97 -10.52 7.78 2.84
CA ARG A 97 -10.39 6.55 2.07
C ARG A 97 -11.40 6.49 0.93
N ARG A 98 -10.91 6.30 -0.30
CA ARG A 98 -11.70 6.23 -1.54
C ARG A 98 -11.19 5.13 -2.45
N GLU A 99 -12.04 4.65 -3.36
CA GLU A 99 -11.58 3.77 -4.43
C GLU A 99 -10.70 4.55 -5.43
N ALA A 100 -9.61 3.93 -5.87
CA ALA A 100 -8.75 4.47 -6.90
C ALA A 100 -9.47 4.44 -8.25
N PRO A 101 -9.58 5.57 -8.97
CA PRO A 101 -10.30 5.63 -10.23
C PRO A 101 -9.63 4.82 -11.35
N SER A 102 -8.34 4.47 -11.21
CA SER A 102 -7.58 3.74 -12.21
C SER A 102 -7.78 2.23 -12.16
N ILE A 103 -8.16 1.67 -11.00
CA ILE A 103 -8.46 0.24 -10.81
C ILE A 103 -9.77 0.09 -10.03
N PRO A 104 -10.91 0.54 -10.58
CA PRO A 104 -12.22 0.47 -9.93
C PRO A 104 -12.87 -0.92 -10.08
N PHE A 105 -12.11 -1.93 -10.48
CA PHE A 105 -12.63 -3.22 -10.90
C PHE A 105 -11.92 -4.37 -10.19
N GLU A 106 -12.63 -5.49 -10.09
CA GLU A 106 -12.05 -6.75 -9.66
C GLU A 106 -11.30 -7.41 -10.80
N ALA A 107 -10.12 -7.98 -10.49
CA ALA A 107 -9.37 -8.83 -11.41
C ALA A 107 -9.24 -10.23 -10.82
N ASN A 108 -9.52 -11.26 -11.62
CA ASN A 108 -9.38 -12.65 -11.21
C ASN A 108 -8.18 -13.28 -11.89
N THR A 109 -7.58 -14.25 -11.22
CA THR A 109 -6.51 -15.09 -11.75
C THR A 109 -6.43 -16.38 -10.95
N VAL A 110 -5.68 -17.35 -11.46
CA VAL A 110 -5.26 -18.52 -10.70
C VAL A 110 -3.75 -18.51 -10.63
N TRP A 111 -3.20 -18.57 -9.42
CA TRP A 111 -1.79 -18.87 -9.21
C TRP A 111 -1.63 -20.37 -9.44
N ALA A 112 -1.42 -20.74 -10.70
CA ALA A 112 -1.32 -22.14 -11.11
C ALA A 112 -0.13 -22.82 -10.43
N GLU A 113 0.95 -22.06 -10.21
CA GLU A 113 2.12 -22.50 -9.46
C GLU A 113 2.82 -21.29 -8.85
N ALA A 114 3.20 -21.39 -7.59
CA ALA A 114 3.88 -20.31 -6.89
C ALA A 114 4.88 -20.83 -5.87
N ILE A 115 5.94 -20.06 -5.69
CA ILE A 115 6.97 -20.28 -4.70
C ILE A 115 7.24 -18.97 -3.96
N CYS A 116 7.19 -18.99 -2.64
CA CYS A 116 7.54 -17.89 -1.77
C CYS A 116 8.82 -18.25 -1.02
N ILE A 117 9.91 -17.58 -1.37
CA ILE A 117 11.22 -17.73 -0.74
C ILE A 117 11.29 -16.64 0.34
N ASN A 118 11.26 -17.03 1.61
CA ASN A 118 11.18 -16.12 2.73
C ASN A 118 12.56 -15.92 3.33
N TYR A 119 13.02 -14.67 3.38
CA TYR A 119 14.25 -14.28 4.05
C TYR A 119 13.90 -13.59 5.35
N ARG A 120 14.58 -14.00 6.43
CA ARG A 120 14.66 -13.20 7.65
C ARG A 120 15.74 -12.15 7.44
N VAL A 121 15.45 -10.91 7.80
CA VAL A 121 16.35 -9.77 7.65
C VAL A 121 16.47 -9.01 8.96
N ASP A 122 17.61 -8.35 9.15
CA ASP A 122 17.79 -7.38 10.22
C ASP A 122 16.82 -6.20 10.01
N PRO A 123 15.95 -5.87 10.99
CA PRO A 123 15.07 -4.72 10.90
C PRO A 123 15.82 -3.42 10.59
N GLN A 124 17.05 -3.24 11.08
CA GLN A 124 17.85 -2.04 10.83
C GLN A 124 18.30 -1.92 9.38
N ALA A 125 18.58 -3.05 8.72
CA ALA A 125 18.94 -3.07 7.30
C ALA A 125 17.72 -2.85 6.39
N LEU A 126 16.53 -3.31 6.81
CA LEU A 126 15.29 -3.14 6.05
C LEU A 126 14.71 -1.72 6.18
N ARG A 127 14.81 -1.09 7.36
CA ARG A 127 14.18 0.21 7.66
C ARG A 127 14.44 1.30 6.61
N PRO A 128 15.67 1.52 6.09
CA PRO A 128 15.93 2.57 5.09
C PRO A 128 15.21 2.37 3.75
N ILE A 129 14.73 1.15 3.46
CA ILE A 129 14.04 0.81 2.21
C ILE A 129 12.54 1.04 2.33
N ILE A 130 12.01 0.98 3.56
CA ILE A 130 10.57 1.04 3.83
C ILE A 130 10.16 2.47 4.19
N PRO A 131 9.09 3.02 3.59
CA PRO A 131 8.55 4.31 3.97
C PRO A 131 8.13 4.39 5.44
N ASP A 132 8.33 5.55 6.08
CA ASP A 132 8.03 5.80 7.51
C ASP A 132 6.55 5.73 7.88
N VAL A 133 5.67 5.66 6.89
CA VAL A 133 4.25 5.42 7.10
C VAL A 133 3.92 3.96 7.44
N PHE A 134 4.89 3.06 7.26
CA PHE A 134 4.77 1.64 7.56
C PHE A 134 5.75 1.24 8.66
N ASP A 135 5.26 0.46 9.62
CA ASP A 135 6.08 -0.20 10.62
C ASP A 135 6.52 -1.59 10.13
N LEU A 136 7.68 -2.08 10.57
CA LEU A 136 8.16 -3.41 10.17
C LEU A 136 7.45 -4.50 10.98
N ASP A 137 6.83 -5.49 10.33
CA ASP A 137 6.23 -6.63 11.04
C ASP A 137 7.34 -7.60 11.46
N CYS A 138 7.65 -7.62 12.75
CA CYS A 138 8.77 -8.36 13.30
C CYS A 138 8.30 -9.62 14.04
N CYS A 139 9.05 -10.71 13.89
CA CYS A 139 8.90 -11.93 14.67
C CYS A 139 10.25 -12.28 15.29
N HIS A 140 10.29 -12.47 16.62
CA HIS A 140 11.51 -12.76 17.40
C HIS A 140 12.70 -11.85 17.04
N GLY A 141 12.45 -10.55 16.86
CA GLY A 141 13.48 -9.54 16.56
C GLY A 141 13.98 -9.53 15.11
N LYS A 142 13.35 -10.28 14.21
CA LYS A 142 13.66 -10.27 12.77
C LYS A 142 12.47 -9.76 11.95
N SER A 143 12.77 -9.04 10.87
CA SER A 143 11.79 -8.67 9.84
C SER A 143 11.90 -9.63 8.65
N PHE A 144 10.98 -9.53 7.69
CA PHE A 144 10.93 -10.48 6.59
C PHE A 144 10.78 -9.81 5.23
N ILE A 145 11.41 -10.43 4.24
CA ILE A 145 11.14 -10.20 2.82
C ILE A 145 10.79 -11.52 2.18
N SER A 146 9.64 -11.59 1.52
CA SER A 146 9.26 -12.72 0.70
C SER A 146 9.51 -12.41 -0.77
N VAL A 147 10.29 -13.26 -1.42
CA VAL A 147 10.45 -13.29 -2.87
C VAL A 147 9.46 -14.31 -3.41
N THR A 148 8.37 -13.82 -3.98
CA THR A 148 7.32 -14.66 -4.52
C THR A 148 7.38 -14.66 -6.03
N ALA A 149 7.77 -15.81 -6.59
CA ALA A 149 7.67 -16.07 -8.00
C ALA A 149 6.43 -16.93 -8.28
N SER A 150 5.63 -16.56 -9.27
CA SER A 150 4.42 -17.30 -9.61
C SER A 150 4.12 -17.29 -11.10
N ARG A 151 3.46 -18.38 -11.54
CA ARG A 151 2.84 -18.52 -12.86
C ARG A 151 1.36 -18.23 -12.73
N LEU A 152 0.93 -17.08 -13.24
CA LEU A 152 -0.45 -16.66 -13.25
C LEU A 152 -1.14 -17.18 -14.50
N LYS A 153 -2.34 -17.70 -14.30
CA LYS A 153 -3.23 -18.19 -15.35
C LYS A 153 -4.53 -17.40 -15.34
N ASP A 154 -5.08 -17.19 -16.53
CA ASP A 154 -6.39 -16.58 -16.75
C ASP A 154 -6.54 -15.23 -16.04
N PHE A 155 -5.47 -14.43 -15.99
CA PHE A 155 -5.51 -13.10 -15.39
C PHE A 155 -6.37 -12.16 -16.23
N GLY A 156 -7.38 -11.54 -15.61
CA GLY A 156 -8.18 -10.53 -16.27
C GLY A 156 -9.27 -9.95 -15.39
N ILE A 157 -9.84 -8.84 -15.83
CA ILE A 157 -10.96 -8.17 -15.15
C ILE A 157 -12.18 -9.10 -15.14
N SER A 158 -12.92 -9.18 -14.03
CA SER A 158 -14.03 -10.14 -13.84
C SER A 158 -15.06 -10.18 -14.98
N ARG A 159 -15.25 -9.08 -15.71
CA ARG A 159 -16.24 -8.93 -16.80
C ARG A 159 -15.66 -9.07 -18.21
N VAL A 160 -14.35 -9.31 -18.33
CA VAL A 160 -13.67 -9.44 -19.62
C VAL A 160 -13.76 -10.89 -20.13
N PRO A 161 -14.05 -11.12 -21.43
CA PRO A 161 -14.10 -12.46 -22.01
C PRO A 161 -12.82 -13.26 -21.79
N ASN A 162 -12.94 -14.58 -21.61
CA ASN A 162 -11.80 -15.47 -21.37
C ASN A 162 -10.70 -15.38 -22.44
N ALA A 163 -11.06 -15.07 -23.69
CA ALA A 163 -10.11 -14.92 -24.80
C ALA A 163 -9.13 -13.75 -24.64
N LEU A 164 -9.46 -12.77 -23.78
CA LEU A 164 -8.62 -11.61 -23.48
C LEU A 164 -7.85 -11.76 -22.16
N ARG A 165 -7.98 -12.91 -21.49
CA ARG A 165 -7.23 -13.19 -20.27
C ARG A 165 -5.79 -13.55 -20.60
N MET A 166 -4.91 -13.23 -19.66
CA MET A 166 -3.47 -13.32 -19.85
C MET A 166 -2.86 -14.38 -18.94
N ASN A 167 -1.83 -15.04 -19.46
CA ASN A 167 -0.96 -15.91 -18.69
C ASN A 167 0.43 -15.29 -18.68
N PHE A 168 1.03 -15.16 -17.50
CA PHE A 168 2.36 -14.60 -17.36
C PHE A 168 3.02 -15.10 -16.09
N TYR A 169 4.33 -14.91 -16.03
CA TYR A 169 5.12 -15.09 -14.83
C TYR A 169 5.36 -13.74 -14.18
N GLN A 170 5.38 -13.73 -12.86
CA GLN A 170 5.84 -12.59 -12.08
C GLN A 170 6.78 -13.06 -10.98
N CYS A 171 7.70 -12.19 -10.59
CA CYS A 171 8.54 -12.32 -9.42
C CYS A 171 8.42 -11.00 -8.63
N THR A 172 8.11 -11.09 -7.34
CA THR A 172 7.80 -9.91 -6.52
C THR A 172 8.50 -10.03 -5.19
N TYR A 173 9.14 -8.95 -4.77
CA TYR A 173 9.83 -8.85 -3.50
C TYR A 173 8.97 -8.00 -2.58
N ARG A 174 8.61 -8.57 -1.44
CA ARG A 174 7.58 -8.04 -0.55
C ARG A 174 8.12 -8.00 0.86
N ALA A 175 8.31 -6.81 1.40
CA ALA A 175 8.63 -6.61 2.81
C ALA A 175 7.35 -6.70 3.64
N HIS A 176 7.37 -7.45 4.73
CA HIS A 176 6.23 -7.58 5.63
C HIS A 176 6.16 -6.39 6.57
N VAL A 177 5.03 -5.70 6.57
CA VAL A 177 4.84 -4.43 7.26
C VAL A 177 3.46 -4.34 7.90
N THR A 178 3.33 -3.45 8.87
CA THR A 178 2.03 -3.01 9.37
C THR A 178 1.76 -1.57 9.01
N TYR A 179 0.51 -1.29 8.69
CA TYR A 179 0.01 0.05 8.39
C TYR A 179 -1.07 0.41 9.39
N THR A 180 -0.94 1.55 10.06
CA THR A 180 -2.02 2.04 10.92
C THR A 180 -2.86 3.04 10.16
N ASP A 181 -4.14 2.73 9.94
CA ASP A 181 -5.05 3.56 9.14
C ASP A 181 -5.45 4.87 9.85
N PHE A 182 -6.11 5.78 9.12
CA PHE A 182 -6.61 7.06 9.64
C PHE A 182 -7.53 6.96 10.88
N ARG A 183 -8.07 5.77 11.19
CA ARG A 183 -8.90 5.50 12.37
C ARG A 183 -8.10 4.92 13.54
N GLY A 184 -6.78 4.77 13.39
CA GLY A 184 -5.91 4.14 14.37
C GLY A 184 -5.90 2.61 14.33
N ARG A 185 -6.45 1.98 13.27
CA ARG A 185 -6.47 0.52 13.16
C ARG A 185 -5.23 0.01 12.45
N THR A 186 -4.51 -0.90 13.10
CA THR A 186 -3.35 -1.56 12.50
C THR A 186 -3.81 -2.68 11.56
N MET A 187 -3.29 -2.65 10.34
CA MET A 187 -3.48 -3.64 9.29
C MET A 187 -2.13 -4.30 9.02
N LYS A 188 -2.13 -5.62 8.80
CA LYS A 188 -0.96 -6.37 8.37
C LYS A 188 -0.97 -6.52 6.87
N GLY A 189 0.18 -6.44 6.24
CA GLY A 189 0.29 -6.62 4.80
C GLY A 189 1.73 -6.63 4.34
N CYS A 190 1.90 -6.39 3.04
CA CYS A 190 3.23 -6.31 2.46
C CYS A 190 3.44 -5.04 1.64
N TYR A 191 4.66 -4.52 1.67
CA TYR A 191 5.11 -3.44 0.82
C TYR A 191 5.99 -4.02 -0.29
N PHE A 192 5.64 -3.74 -1.54
CA PHE A 192 6.42 -4.20 -2.69
C PHE A 192 7.70 -3.36 -2.83
N VAL A 193 8.85 -4.01 -2.65
CA VAL A 193 10.16 -3.36 -2.83
C VAL A 193 10.68 -3.51 -4.26
N ARG A 194 10.26 -4.57 -4.96
CA ARG A 194 10.67 -4.87 -6.34
C ARG A 194 9.68 -5.80 -7.03
N CYS A 195 9.56 -5.66 -8.36
CA CYS A 195 8.66 -6.46 -9.18
C CYS A 195 9.27 -6.73 -10.56
N GLU A 196 9.23 -7.98 -11.01
CA GLU A 196 9.53 -8.39 -12.38
C GLU A 196 8.36 -9.20 -12.96
N THR A 197 8.23 -9.12 -14.28
CA THR A 197 7.31 -9.97 -15.05
C THR A 197 7.93 -10.37 -16.38
N ASN A 198 7.46 -11.44 -17.00
CA ASN A 198 7.83 -11.77 -18.38
C ASN A 198 6.91 -11.11 -19.42
N SER A 199 5.90 -10.35 -19.00
CA SER A 199 4.91 -9.73 -19.89
C SER A 199 5.16 -8.23 -20.05
N GLN A 200 5.56 -7.82 -21.27
CA GLN A 200 5.74 -6.41 -21.61
C GLN A 200 4.47 -5.59 -21.37
N LEU A 201 3.31 -6.13 -21.75
CA LEU A 201 2.02 -5.48 -21.54
C LEU A 201 1.74 -5.23 -20.05
N MET A 202 2.01 -6.22 -19.18
CA MET A 202 1.82 -6.06 -17.74
C MET A 202 2.80 -5.05 -17.13
N SER A 203 4.07 -5.10 -17.53
CA SER A 203 5.06 -4.13 -17.04
C SER A 203 4.69 -2.70 -17.44
N LEU A 204 4.25 -2.50 -18.69
CA LEU A 204 3.81 -1.19 -19.17
C LEU A 204 2.57 -0.71 -18.41
N ALA A 205 1.56 -1.57 -18.27
CA ALA A 205 0.35 -1.23 -17.53
C ALA A 205 0.66 -0.85 -16.07
N ALA A 206 1.48 -1.64 -15.38
CA ALA A 206 1.91 -1.35 -14.01
C ALA A 206 2.66 -0.01 -13.92
N ASN A 207 3.63 0.25 -14.80
CA ASN A 207 4.42 1.49 -14.73
C ASN A 207 3.65 2.74 -15.17
N MET A 208 2.63 2.60 -16.03
CA MET A 208 1.77 3.70 -16.44
C MET A 208 0.83 4.15 -15.33
N LEU A 209 0.31 3.20 -14.56
CA LEU A 209 -0.59 3.45 -13.44
C LEU A 209 0.19 4.13 -12.30
N PRO A 210 -0.15 5.39 -11.94
CA PRO A 210 0.50 6.08 -10.82
C PRO A 210 0.54 5.20 -9.58
N GLU A 211 -0.50 4.41 -9.37
CA GLU A 211 -0.70 3.59 -8.18
C GLU A 211 0.30 2.44 -7.99
N PHE A 212 0.97 2.02 -9.06
CA PHE A 212 2.00 0.99 -8.96
C PHE A 212 3.41 1.56 -9.15
N ARG A 213 3.56 2.89 -9.31
CA ARG A 213 4.88 3.53 -9.51
C ARG A 213 5.78 3.52 -8.27
N ALA A 214 5.27 3.15 -7.10
CA ALA A 214 6.08 3.03 -5.89
C ALA A 214 7.29 2.08 -6.08
N HIS A 215 7.17 1.11 -7.01
CA HIS A 215 8.26 0.26 -7.46
C HIS A 215 8.14 0.03 -8.96
N ARG A 216 9.25 0.09 -9.70
CA ARG A 216 9.22 -0.23 -11.13
C ARG A 216 8.98 -1.72 -11.33
N CYS A 217 8.05 -2.05 -12.22
CA CYS A 217 7.84 -3.41 -12.70
C CYS A 217 8.60 -3.59 -14.01
N ASN A 218 9.68 -4.36 -14.01
CA ASN A 218 10.51 -4.56 -15.20
C ASN A 218 10.12 -5.84 -15.96
N THR A 219 10.39 -5.85 -17.28
CA THR A 219 10.20 -7.05 -18.08
C THR A 219 11.49 -7.83 -18.21
N TYR A 220 11.49 -9.08 -17.74
CA TYR A 220 12.63 -9.98 -17.83
C TYR A 220 12.20 -11.43 -18.12
N PRO A 221 13.06 -12.26 -18.72
CA PRO A 221 12.83 -13.69 -18.81
C PRO A 221 12.66 -14.31 -17.43
N ILE A 222 11.53 -14.98 -17.22
CA ILE A 222 11.23 -15.80 -16.04
C ILE A 222 10.86 -17.20 -16.54
N LEU A 223 11.52 -18.21 -16.00
CA LEU A 223 11.28 -19.61 -16.35
C LEU A 223 11.00 -20.42 -15.10
N MET A 224 9.92 -21.21 -15.13
CA MET A 224 9.66 -22.28 -14.18
C MET A 224 9.61 -23.59 -14.95
N ALA A 225 10.65 -24.42 -14.81
CA ALA A 225 10.78 -25.69 -15.50
C ALA A 225 10.64 -26.86 -14.53
N ARG A 226 9.97 -27.93 -14.96
CA ARG A 226 9.79 -29.15 -14.18
C ARG A 226 10.48 -30.34 -14.82
N HIS A 227 11.12 -31.15 -13.97
CA HIS A 227 11.62 -32.46 -14.34
C HIS A 227 11.37 -33.46 -13.20
N GLY A 228 10.31 -34.26 -13.33
CA GLY A 228 9.84 -35.13 -12.24
C GLY A 228 9.41 -34.29 -11.02
N GLY A 229 9.94 -34.62 -9.84
CA GLY A 229 9.72 -33.87 -8.60
C GLY A 229 10.45 -32.52 -8.54
N HIS A 230 11.43 -32.30 -9.40
CA HIS A 230 12.28 -31.11 -9.33
C HIS A 230 11.66 -29.91 -10.06
N LEU A 231 11.73 -28.76 -9.42
CA LEU A 231 11.39 -27.46 -9.96
C LEU A 231 12.68 -26.63 -10.08
N CYS A 232 12.91 -26.08 -11.26
CA CYS A 232 13.92 -25.06 -11.50
C CYS A 232 13.23 -23.74 -11.82
N LEU A 233 13.55 -22.70 -11.07
CA LEU A 233 13.09 -21.33 -11.30
C LEU A 233 14.29 -20.45 -11.62
N THR A 234 14.18 -19.66 -12.68
CA THR A 234 15.17 -18.63 -13.01
C THR A 234 14.52 -17.29 -13.33
N VAL A 235 15.16 -16.21 -12.89
CA VAL A 235 14.91 -14.84 -13.34
C VAL A 235 16.25 -14.28 -13.81
N ASP A 236 16.33 -13.88 -15.08
CA ASP A 236 17.53 -13.27 -15.65
C ASP A 236 17.27 -11.79 -15.94
N THR A 237 17.87 -10.94 -15.12
CA THR A 237 17.71 -9.48 -15.20
C THR A 237 18.87 -8.79 -15.90
N ALA A 238 19.71 -9.55 -16.62
CA ALA A 238 20.84 -9.07 -17.40
C ALA A 238 21.76 -8.12 -16.60
N ASP A 239 21.66 -6.81 -16.86
CA ASP A 239 22.53 -5.77 -16.29
C ASP A 239 22.21 -5.40 -14.84
N ASP A 240 21.13 -5.94 -14.26
CA ASP A 240 20.75 -5.73 -12.86
C ASP A 240 20.98 -7.01 -12.04
N PRO A 241 22.20 -7.28 -11.55
CA PRO A 241 22.50 -8.52 -10.83
C PRO A 241 21.71 -8.67 -9.52
N GLY A 242 21.05 -7.61 -9.03
CA GLY A 242 20.17 -7.64 -7.86
C GLY A 242 18.82 -8.31 -8.14
N GLY A 243 18.41 -8.47 -9.40
CA GLY A 243 17.18 -9.19 -9.77
C GLY A 243 17.38 -10.67 -10.12
N ASN A 244 18.63 -11.08 -10.34
CA ASN A 244 18.93 -12.44 -10.80
C ASN A 244 18.53 -13.46 -9.73
N LEU A 245 17.82 -14.50 -10.15
CA LEU A 245 17.36 -15.55 -9.25
C LEU A 245 17.55 -16.91 -9.91
N VAL A 246 18.07 -17.85 -9.14
CA VAL A 246 18.11 -19.28 -9.48
C VAL A 246 17.64 -20.05 -8.26
N LEU A 247 16.72 -21.00 -8.46
CA LEU A 247 16.28 -21.90 -7.40
C LEU A 247 16.07 -23.28 -7.99
N VAL A 248 16.66 -24.28 -7.36
CA VAL A 248 16.45 -25.69 -7.64
C VAL A 248 15.91 -26.32 -6.38
N SER A 249 14.76 -27.01 -6.46
CA SER A 249 14.17 -27.68 -5.30
C SER A 249 13.38 -28.93 -5.71
N ASP A 250 13.35 -29.91 -4.81
CA ASP A 250 12.47 -31.07 -4.93
C ASP A 250 11.11 -30.79 -4.29
N THR A 251 10.09 -30.61 -5.13
CA THR A 251 8.71 -30.36 -4.71
C THR A 251 7.95 -31.63 -4.34
N SER A 252 8.55 -32.82 -4.53
CA SER A 252 7.93 -34.11 -4.22
C SER A 252 8.14 -34.58 -2.78
N ASN A 253 9.05 -33.93 -2.03
CA ASN A 253 9.34 -34.24 -0.64
C ASN A 253 9.05 -33.05 0.30
N PRO A 254 7.77 -32.69 0.50
CA PRO A 254 7.41 -31.60 1.38
C PRO A 254 7.73 -31.93 2.84
N LYS A 255 8.17 -30.92 3.60
CA LYS A 255 8.45 -31.02 5.02
C LYS A 255 7.18 -30.82 5.85
N SER A 256 7.09 -31.54 6.96
CA SER A 256 5.97 -31.45 7.91
C SER A 256 6.14 -30.32 8.93
N SER A 257 7.35 -29.78 9.07
CA SER A 257 7.71 -28.71 10.01
C SER A 257 8.50 -27.61 9.31
N MET A 258 8.66 -26.48 9.99
CA MET A 258 9.60 -25.45 9.58
C MET A 258 11.05 -25.99 9.61
N PRO A 259 11.97 -25.44 8.78
CA PRO A 259 13.39 -25.78 8.88
C PRO A 259 13.96 -25.46 10.26
N ASP A 260 14.94 -26.22 10.73
CA ASP A 260 15.59 -26.00 12.02
C ASP A 260 16.31 -24.63 12.10
N THR A 261 16.69 -24.08 10.94
CA THR A 261 17.29 -22.75 10.80
C THR A 261 16.26 -21.61 10.80
N SER A 262 14.96 -21.93 10.77
CA SER A 262 13.91 -20.93 10.74
C SER A 262 13.78 -20.24 12.09
N VAL A 263 13.44 -18.95 12.07
CA VAL A 263 13.11 -18.21 13.29
C VAL A 263 11.70 -18.54 13.80
N PHE A 264 10.84 -19.12 12.94
CA PHE A 264 9.51 -19.54 13.30
C PHE A 264 9.54 -20.87 14.06
N ARG A 265 8.85 -20.91 15.19
CA ARG A 265 8.74 -22.09 16.06
C ARG A 265 7.71 -23.11 15.54
N SER A 266 6.84 -22.69 14.63
CA SER A 266 5.81 -23.54 14.05
C SER A 266 5.36 -23.03 12.69
N THR A 267 4.74 -23.92 11.91
CA THR A 267 4.12 -23.57 10.62
C THR A 267 2.95 -22.59 10.79
N GLU A 268 2.25 -22.65 11.92
CA GLU A 268 1.17 -21.75 12.27
C GLU A 268 1.68 -20.32 12.54
N GLU A 269 2.80 -20.18 13.25
CA GLU A 269 3.43 -18.87 13.48
C GLU A 269 3.90 -18.24 12.18
N ALA A 270 4.54 -19.04 11.31
CA ALA A 270 4.96 -18.59 9.99
C ALA A 270 3.75 -18.15 9.15
N ARG A 271 2.67 -18.95 9.13
CA ARG A 271 1.43 -18.61 8.41
C ARG A 271 0.86 -17.26 8.84
N ARG A 272 0.71 -17.02 10.14
CA ARG A 272 0.17 -15.75 10.66
C ARG A 272 0.96 -14.53 10.23
N LEU A 273 2.28 -14.66 10.08
CA LEU A 273 3.13 -13.52 9.73
C LEU A 273 3.23 -13.33 8.21
N ILE A 274 3.59 -14.38 7.47
CA ILE A 274 4.02 -14.25 6.06
C ILE A 274 2.98 -14.74 5.04
N VAL A 275 1.80 -15.20 5.49
CA VAL A 275 0.77 -15.83 4.64
C VAL A 275 -0.62 -15.26 4.87
N ASP A 276 -1.03 -15.09 6.12
CA ASP A 276 -2.42 -14.76 6.50
C ASP A 276 -2.65 -13.25 6.61
N PHE A 277 -2.25 -12.54 5.57
CA PHE A 277 -2.64 -11.16 5.32
C PHE A 277 -3.20 -11.02 3.90
N TYR A 278 -4.09 -10.04 3.76
CA TYR A 278 -4.90 -9.84 2.55
C TYR A 278 -4.71 -8.45 1.95
N ASP A 279 -3.74 -7.69 2.47
CA ASP A 279 -3.44 -6.33 2.07
C ASP A 279 -2.02 -6.23 1.52
N ALA A 280 -1.87 -5.48 0.43
CA ALA A 280 -0.59 -5.03 -0.06
C ALA A 280 -0.61 -3.51 -0.19
N PHE A 281 0.48 -2.87 0.23
CA PHE A 281 0.58 -1.43 0.35
C PHE A 281 1.56 -0.82 -0.65
N ALA A 282 1.24 0.39 -1.09
CA ALA A 282 2.17 1.31 -1.72
C ALA A 282 2.01 2.70 -1.12
N TYR A 283 3.02 3.56 -1.25
CA TYR A 283 3.00 4.91 -0.69
C TYR A 283 3.42 5.96 -1.71
N HIS A 284 2.66 7.05 -1.78
CA HIS A 284 2.93 8.22 -2.61
C HIS A 284 3.36 9.39 -1.73
N PRO A 285 4.66 9.70 -1.65
CA PRO A 285 5.16 10.77 -0.79
C PRO A 285 4.69 12.17 -1.25
N GLU A 286 4.49 12.38 -2.55
CA GLU A 286 4.06 13.67 -3.10
C GLU A 286 2.63 14.04 -2.70
N THR A 287 1.74 13.06 -2.62
CA THR A 287 0.32 13.26 -2.25
C THR A 287 0.01 12.85 -0.81
N ASN A 288 0.99 12.29 -0.10
CA ASN A 288 0.84 11.69 1.22
C ASN A 288 -0.32 10.66 1.28
N GLU A 289 -0.37 9.80 0.26
CA GLU A 289 -1.41 8.78 0.10
C GLU A 289 -0.82 7.37 0.20
N VAL A 290 -1.51 6.50 0.94
CA VAL A 290 -1.28 5.05 0.97
C VAL A 290 -2.28 4.37 0.06
N LEU A 291 -1.79 3.47 -0.76
CA LEU A 291 -2.60 2.63 -1.63
C LEU A 291 -2.71 1.25 -1.02
N ILE A 292 -3.93 0.72 -0.99
CA ILE A 292 -4.25 -0.54 -0.33
C ILE A 292 -4.89 -1.46 -1.37
N LEU A 293 -4.08 -2.36 -1.92
CA LEU A 293 -4.55 -3.44 -2.77
C LEU A 293 -4.99 -4.60 -1.89
N ARG A 294 -6.30 -4.84 -1.86
CA ARG A 294 -6.88 -5.95 -1.12
C ARG A 294 -7.08 -7.14 -2.02
N ILE A 295 -6.91 -8.32 -1.46
CA ILE A 295 -7.01 -9.57 -2.18
C ILE A 295 -8.03 -10.49 -1.50
N ASP A 296 -8.67 -11.34 -2.30
CA ASP A 296 -9.26 -12.57 -1.82
C ASP A 296 -8.51 -13.73 -2.44
N ARG A 297 -8.37 -14.82 -1.69
CA ARG A 297 -7.73 -16.04 -2.19
C ARG A 297 -8.44 -17.27 -1.67
N GLY A 298 -8.36 -18.35 -2.44
CA GLY A 298 -8.71 -19.68 -1.95
C GLY A 298 -7.66 -20.22 -0.97
N ASP A 299 -7.86 -21.47 -0.57
CA ASP A 299 -6.95 -22.16 0.35
C ASP A 299 -5.55 -22.26 -0.25
N TRP A 300 -4.57 -21.68 0.46
CA TRP A 300 -3.16 -21.90 0.17
C TRP A 300 -2.76 -23.22 0.83
N ASN A 301 -2.86 -24.31 0.07
CA ASN A 301 -2.37 -25.63 0.46
C ASN A 301 -0.83 -25.65 0.47
N ILE A 302 -0.25 -24.85 1.37
CA ILE A 302 1.19 -24.60 1.46
C ILE A 302 1.93 -25.88 1.79
N ARG A 303 2.96 -26.15 1.00
CA ARG A 303 3.97 -27.16 1.23
C ARG A 303 5.28 -26.46 1.56
N ILE A 304 5.91 -26.87 2.65
CA ILE A 304 7.25 -26.41 2.99
C ILE A 304 8.23 -27.27 2.20
N ILE A 305 9.16 -26.66 1.50
CA ILE A 305 10.18 -27.36 0.72
C ILE A 305 11.56 -26.79 1.08
N GLU A 306 12.58 -27.58 0.81
CA GLU A 306 13.98 -27.16 0.96
C GLU A 306 14.62 -27.02 -0.43
N PRO A 307 15.44 -25.99 -0.64
CA PRO A 307 16.19 -25.89 -1.88
C PRO A 307 17.27 -26.97 -1.93
N THR A 308 17.48 -27.53 -3.11
CA THR A 308 18.71 -28.27 -3.44
C THR A 308 19.86 -27.30 -3.64
N ASP A 309 19.60 -26.19 -4.33
CA ASP A 309 20.53 -25.08 -4.52
C ASP A 309 19.75 -23.80 -4.81
N TYR A 310 20.31 -22.64 -4.48
CA TYR A 310 19.68 -21.36 -4.72
C TYR A 310 20.67 -20.21 -4.80
N TYR A 311 20.28 -19.19 -5.55
CA TYR A 311 20.95 -17.91 -5.64
C TYR A 311 19.90 -16.81 -5.77
N LEU A 312 19.97 -15.81 -4.90
CA LEU A 312 19.09 -14.65 -4.95
C LEU A 312 19.95 -13.38 -4.96
N GLY A 313 20.07 -12.77 -6.15
CA GLY A 313 20.86 -11.57 -6.38
C GLY A 313 20.47 -10.40 -5.48
N TYR A 314 19.20 -10.32 -5.07
CA TYR A 314 18.74 -9.25 -4.18
C TYR A 314 19.40 -9.29 -2.79
N PHE A 315 19.75 -10.49 -2.31
CA PHE A 315 20.41 -10.68 -1.01
C PHE A 315 21.93 -10.81 -1.11
N ASN A 316 22.47 -10.94 -2.33
CA ASN A 316 23.91 -11.09 -2.57
C ASN A 316 24.55 -9.82 -3.15
N ASN A 317 23.87 -9.13 -4.07
CA ASN A 317 24.32 -7.91 -4.74
C ASN A 317 23.41 -6.70 -4.50
N GLY A 318 22.30 -6.90 -3.79
CA GLY A 318 21.34 -5.84 -3.48
C GLY A 318 21.68 -5.11 -2.18
N PRO A 319 20.68 -4.54 -1.49
CA PRO A 319 20.90 -3.77 -0.27
C PRO A 319 21.20 -4.64 0.98
N PHE A 320 21.17 -5.96 0.81
CA PHE A 320 21.42 -6.92 1.88
C PHE A 320 22.72 -7.70 1.65
N HIS A 321 23.23 -8.26 2.73
CA HIS A 321 24.41 -9.11 2.78
C HIS A 321 24.15 -10.31 3.69
N SER A 322 25.01 -11.32 3.64
CA SER A 322 24.85 -12.55 4.43
C SER A 322 24.79 -12.32 5.95
N GLU A 323 25.32 -11.22 6.46
CA GLU A 323 25.29 -10.88 7.89
C GLU A 323 23.93 -10.34 8.35
N ASN A 324 23.13 -9.79 7.44
CA ASN A 324 21.87 -9.11 7.75
C ASN A 324 20.64 -9.72 7.05
N ALA A 325 20.82 -10.73 6.21
CA ALA A 325 19.73 -11.45 5.55
C ALA A 325 20.08 -12.92 5.34
N GLU A 326 19.17 -13.81 5.73
CA GLU A 326 19.36 -15.26 5.62
C GLU A 326 18.06 -15.94 5.18
N LEU A 327 18.18 -17.02 4.40
CA LEU A 327 17.03 -17.83 4.01
C LEU A 327 16.38 -18.46 5.24
N ASP A 328 15.09 -18.21 5.43
CA ASP A 328 14.29 -18.77 6.52
C ASP A 328 13.52 -20.02 6.08
N SER A 329 12.73 -19.89 5.02
CA SER A 329 11.83 -20.95 4.58
C SER A 329 11.43 -20.76 3.12
N ILE A 330 11.01 -21.86 2.49
CA ILE A 330 10.44 -21.82 1.14
C ILE A 330 9.06 -22.48 1.18
N PHE A 331 8.05 -21.71 0.78
CA PHE A 331 6.68 -22.17 0.66
C PHE A 331 6.32 -22.38 -0.80
N TYR A 332 5.71 -23.51 -1.07
CA TYR A 332 5.29 -23.92 -2.40
C TYR A 332 3.80 -24.24 -2.41
N PHE A 333 3.09 -23.77 -3.43
CA PHE A 333 1.67 -24.05 -3.59
C PHE A 333 1.25 -23.94 -5.05
N GLN A 334 0.10 -24.53 -5.34
CA GLN A 334 -0.47 -24.64 -6.67
C GLN A 334 -1.96 -24.37 -6.64
N ASP A 335 -2.48 -24.06 -7.82
CA ASP A 335 -3.91 -23.96 -8.11
C ASP A 335 -4.68 -23.13 -7.08
N CYS A 336 -4.14 -21.97 -6.71
CA CYS A 336 -4.83 -21.04 -5.83
C CYS A 336 -5.64 -20.02 -6.65
N PRO A 337 -6.98 -20.02 -6.55
CA PRO A 337 -7.80 -18.92 -7.05
C PRO A 337 -7.46 -17.63 -6.30
N TYR A 338 -7.28 -16.55 -7.05
CA TYR A 338 -6.84 -15.27 -6.51
C TYR A 338 -7.62 -14.14 -7.16
N ARG A 339 -8.06 -13.19 -6.35
CA ARG A 339 -8.87 -12.06 -6.79
C ARG A 339 -8.33 -10.77 -6.20
N TRP A 340 -8.17 -9.76 -7.04
CA TRP A 340 -7.90 -8.40 -6.61
C TRP A 340 -9.24 -7.70 -6.43
N LEU A 341 -9.41 -7.05 -5.29
CA LEU A 341 -10.53 -6.14 -5.04
C LEU A 341 -10.19 -4.74 -5.58
N PRO A 342 -11.20 -3.86 -5.73
CA PRO A 342 -10.95 -2.47 -6.12
C PRO A 342 -9.89 -1.83 -5.23
N LEU A 343 -8.92 -1.19 -5.87
CA LEU A 343 -7.80 -0.56 -5.17
C LEU A 343 -8.33 0.60 -4.33
N LEU A 344 -7.89 0.70 -3.09
CA LEU A 344 -8.23 1.84 -2.22
C LEU A 344 -7.06 2.81 -2.15
N LYS A 345 -7.37 4.10 -2.05
CA LYS A 345 -6.45 5.17 -1.71
C LYS A 345 -6.85 5.76 -0.37
N GLU A 346 -5.87 5.97 0.48
CA GLU A 346 -6.04 6.59 1.79
C GLU A 346 -5.10 7.78 1.94
N ARG A 347 -5.64 8.96 2.27
CA ARG A 347 -4.85 10.13 2.61
C ARG A 347 -4.49 10.10 4.09
N ILE A 348 -3.20 10.19 4.40
CA ILE A 348 -2.73 10.23 5.77
C ILE A 348 -3.06 11.62 6.38
N PRO A 349 -3.69 11.69 7.57
CA PRO A 349 -3.97 12.95 8.26
C PRO A 349 -2.70 13.77 8.56
N HIS A 350 -2.84 15.09 8.58
CA HIS A 350 -1.70 15.98 8.84
C HIS A 350 -1.28 15.89 10.31
N GLY A 351 0.04 15.85 10.59
CA GLY A 351 0.57 15.79 11.95
C GLY A 351 0.84 14.39 12.52
N ARG A 352 0.46 13.32 11.82
CA ARG A 352 0.78 11.95 12.26
C ARG A 352 2.27 11.59 12.23
N HIS A 353 3.05 12.33 11.44
CA HIS A 353 4.52 12.21 11.41
C HIS A 353 5.22 12.68 12.71
N ALA A 354 4.50 13.24 13.68
CA ALA A 354 5.09 13.72 14.94
C ALA A 354 5.07 12.71 16.09
N ALA A 355 4.46 11.53 15.93
CA ALA A 355 4.43 10.52 16.98
C ALA A 355 5.62 9.56 16.87
N ASN A 356 6.80 10.06 17.23
CA ASN A 356 7.93 9.22 17.61
C ASN A 356 8.05 9.30 19.15
N PRO A 357 7.36 8.47 19.95
CA PRO A 357 7.76 8.28 21.33
C PRO A 357 8.87 7.23 21.31
N SER A 358 10.10 7.70 21.23
CA SER A 358 11.22 6.99 21.83
C SER A 358 10.84 6.77 23.30
N GLY A 359 10.68 5.51 23.68
CA GLY A 359 10.47 5.05 25.05
C GLY A 359 11.16 3.72 25.22
#